data_AF-A0A6P4FUU9-F1
#
_entry.id   AF-A0A6P4FUU9-F1
#
_cell.length_a   1.000
_cell.length_b   1.000
_cell.length_c   1.000
_cell.angle_alpha   90.00
_cell.angle_beta   90.00
_cell.angle_gamma   90.00
#
_symmetry.space_group_name_H-M   'P 1'
#
loop_
_entity.id
_entity.type
_entity.pdbx_description
1 polymer ?
#
loop_
_entity_poly.entity_id
_entity_poly.type
_entity_poly.pdbx_seq_one_letter_code
_entity_poly.pdbx_strand_id
1 'polypeptide(L)'
;MCRLLIFILIVLFFETSKCWSAREVINQLNKDLQLHLNIYLDCGDMELRFNQEVPNLLLNTLEEQQKLLGRFSARSLIIACLKESTENRTLNGIRELLWGIQHLHMIYIVNSKMDFYFKQALGGGFLHVLVLNNGTLYTYQPYPKIQIHQIKDMKEFYDLTKMRNLQGLAVHTTVETMTPRCFHYKNRQGKVVYAGYMYKLLKGFIETYNGTEKHVFANMETVPYKLGLSAFANGEIDMVPRIIHAMDWKYYHRSHIFYNIKTFLMVPWAEPLPKCWYFIQPFYWTVWITFIAGFIYASVLIWWIRFRQDEGSSLSSTFLDVLQLLFLLPVSKIWHFRLGIPSALSFIVLFTVGFILTNLYTAQLSSSLTTGLFKRQLNTFDDLFREKRIFLVESFDANVLHNMIKEKIIQKEFQNITQVTSIKEVFKLRKSLNTSYVYEAYEDRISFELLQQKYLRVPIFKTLKEVYDQRPVFVALRHGLPYVELVNDYLRRTWESGIWLKLQKDANFEGISSGEISFRKSKSWEIQVFDKDFYFFAYILLVLGWLAGAIVFLLEKIFRDCNRS
;
A
#
# COMPACT_ATOMS: atom_id res chain seq x y z
N MET A 1 -56.15 16.43 63.93
CA MET A 1 -55.80 15.92 62.58
C MET A 1 -55.47 17.00 61.54
N CYS A 2 -55.96 18.25 61.64
CA CYS A 2 -55.68 19.30 60.63
C CYS A 2 -54.23 19.83 60.55
N ARG A 3 -53.40 19.70 61.61
CA ARG A 3 -52.02 20.21 61.59
C ARG A 3 -51.02 19.29 60.85
N LEU A 4 -51.30 17.99 60.76
CA LEU A 4 -50.45 17.04 60.02
C LEU A 4 -50.61 17.16 58.50
N LEU A 5 -51.83 17.47 58.05
CA LEU A 5 -52.16 17.62 56.62
C LEU A 5 -51.54 18.88 56.01
N ILE A 6 -51.43 19.97 56.78
CA ILE A 6 -50.75 21.19 56.36
C ILE A 6 -49.23 20.97 56.25
N PHE A 7 -48.64 20.17 57.14
CA PHE A 7 -47.21 19.85 57.07
C PHE A 7 -46.88 18.95 55.87
N ILE A 8 -47.74 17.99 55.53
CA ILE A 8 -47.58 17.14 54.33
C ILE A 8 -47.79 17.95 53.05
N LEU A 9 -48.71 18.92 53.03
CA LEU A 9 -48.90 19.83 51.89
C LEU A 9 -47.72 20.80 51.70
N ILE A 10 -47.09 21.27 52.78
CA ILE A 10 -45.88 22.11 52.70
C ILE A 10 -44.66 21.30 52.22
N VAL A 11 -44.54 20.03 52.64
CA VAL A 11 -43.47 19.12 52.17
C VAL A 11 -43.70 18.68 50.71
N LEU A 12 -44.95 18.59 50.24
CA LEU A 12 -45.27 18.29 48.83
C LEU A 12 -45.15 19.52 47.92
N PHE A 13 -45.30 20.74 48.44
CA PHE A 13 -45.10 21.99 47.66
C PHE A 13 -43.65 22.47 47.63
N PHE A 14 -42.77 21.96 48.50
CA PHE A 14 -41.34 22.01 48.27
C PHE A 14 -40.98 20.94 47.23
N GLU A 15 -41.26 21.23 45.95
CA GLU A 15 -40.37 20.77 44.89
C GLU A 15 -38.97 21.31 45.25
N THR A 16 -38.22 20.50 46.00
CA THR A 16 -36.85 20.81 46.34
C THR A 16 -36.10 20.96 45.02
N SER A 17 -35.82 22.22 44.65
CA SER A 17 -34.88 22.53 43.59
C SER A 17 -33.58 21.85 43.98
N LYS A 18 -33.29 20.70 43.35
CA LYS A 18 -32.13 19.87 43.66
C LYS A 18 -30.89 20.72 43.42
N CYS A 19 -30.30 21.20 44.51
CA CYS A 19 -29.10 22.03 44.49
C CYS A 19 -27.91 21.08 44.40
N TRP A 20 -27.22 21.09 43.27
CA TRP A 20 -26.10 20.22 43.00
C TRP A 20 -24.83 20.78 43.61
N SER A 21 -24.12 19.99 44.41
CA SER A 21 -22.75 20.32 44.82
C SER A 21 -21.75 19.89 43.75
N ALA A 22 -20.67 20.66 43.55
CA ALA A 22 -19.62 20.30 42.58
C ALA A 22 -19.06 18.89 42.82
N ARG A 23 -18.92 18.51 44.10
CA ARG A 23 -18.44 17.18 44.50
C ARG A 23 -19.38 16.06 44.08
N GLU A 24 -20.69 16.22 44.28
CA GLU A 24 -21.68 15.24 43.85
C GLU A 24 -21.65 15.04 42.34
N VAL A 25 -21.58 16.13 41.58
CA VAL A 25 -21.57 16.08 40.11
C VAL A 25 -20.30 15.39 39.59
N ILE A 26 -19.13 15.75 40.12
CA ILE A 26 -17.85 15.12 39.76
C ILE A 26 -17.86 13.62 40.10
N ASN A 27 -18.35 13.24 41.28
CA ASN A 27 -18.43 11.84 41.69
C ASN A 27 -19.41 11.04 40.82
N GLN A 28 -20.54 11.63 40.47
CA GLN A 28 -21.53 11.01 39.58
C GLN A 28 -20.93 10.78 38.19
N LEU A 29 -20.28 11.80 37.61
CA LEU A 29 -19.59 11.69 36.31
C LEU A 29 -18.50 10.61 36.34
N ASN A 30 -17.68 10.58 37.40
CA ASN A 30 -16.62 9.59 37.56
C ASN A 30 -17.15 8.16 37.56
N LYS A 31 -18.28 7.94 38.25
CA LYS A 31 -18.93 6.62 38.34
C LYS A 31 -19.60 6.23 37.03
N ASP A 32 -20.40 7.12 36.45
CA ASP A 32 -21.20 6.84 35.25
C ASP A 32 -20.33 6.59 34.02
N LEU A 33 -19.26 7.37 33.86
CA LEU A 33 -18.36 7.32 32.71
C LEU A 33 -17.10 6.46 32.97
N GLN A 34 -16.94 5.90 34.17
CA GLN A 34 -15.77 5.12 34.59
C GLN A 34 -14.46 5.87 34.33
N LEU A 35 -14.38 7.12 34.82
CA LEU A 35 -13.24 8.00 34.59
C LEU A 35 -12.05 7.58 35.45
N HIS A 36 -10.85 7.75 34.91
CA HIS A 36 -9.60 7.30 35.54
C HIS A 36 -8.72 8.45 36.04
N LEU A 37 -9.04 9.70 35.66
CA LEU A 37 -8.25 10.88 36.01
C LEU A 37 -9.14 12.12 36.00
N ASN A 38 -9.06 12.93 37.05
CA ASN A 38 -9.67 14.25 37.11
C ASN A 38 -8.60 15.32 36.92
N ILE A 39 -8.81 16.27 36.02
CA ILE A 39 -7.87 17.34 35.74
C ILE A 39 -8.53 18.67 36.11
N TYR A 40 -8.00 19.31 37.13
CA TYR A 40 -8.48 20.57 37.66
C TYR A 40 -7.66 21.72 37.09
N LEU A 41 -8.31 22.66 36.43
CA LEU A 41 -7.70 23.85 35.83
C LEU A 41 -8.13 25.09 36.60
N ASP A 42 -7.15 25.81 37.15
CA ASP A 42 -7.32 27.06 37.91
C ASP A 42 -8.25 26.98 39.13
N CYS A 43 -8.36 25.78 39.71
CA CYS A 43 -9.24 25.50 40.87
C CYS A 43 -8.56 25.64 42.24
N GLY A 44 -7.33 26.17 42.31
CA GLY A 44 -6.49 26.14 43.52
C GLY A 44 -7.08 26.82 44.77
N ASP A 45 -7.98 27.79 44.58
CA ASP A 45 -8.59 28.55 45.68
C ASP A 45 -9.97 28.01 46.11
N MET A 46 -10.50 26.99 45.41
CA MET A 46 -11.79 26.39 45.78
C MET A 46 -11.54 25.24 46.75
N GLU A 47 -12.29 25.19 47.86
CA GLU A 47 -12.33 24.06 48.79
C GLU A 47 -13.00 22.81 48.17
N LEU A 48 -12.59 22.43 46.96
CA LEU A 48 -12.93 21.15 46.36
C LEU A 48 -12.15 20.09 47.14
N ARG A 49 -12.78 19.49 48.16
CA ARG A 49 -12.22 18.31 48.83
C ARG A 49 -12.06 17.20 47.80
N PHE A 50 -10.83 17.03 47.33
CA PHE A 50 -10.48 16.07 46.28
C PHE A 50 -10.90 14.67 46.69
N ASN A 51 -11.71 14.02 45.84
CA ASN A 51 -12.11 12.65 46.09
C ASN A 51 -10.89 11.74 45.89
N GLN A 52 -10.59 10.87 46.86
CA GLN A 52 -9.40 10.01 46.83
C GLN A 52 -9.56 8.79 45.90
N GLU A 53 -10.77 8.51 45.41
CA GLU A 53 -11.07 7.33 44.58
C GLU A 53 -10.52 7.42 43.14
N VAL A 54 -10.41 8.63 42.59
CA VAL A 54 -9.88 8.87 41.24
C VAL A 54 -8.68 9.82 41.37
N PRO A 55 -7.52 9.49 40.76
CA PRO A 55 -6.36 10.38 40.74
C PRO A 55 -6.72 11.78 40.24
N ASN A 56 -6.14 12.80 40.86
CA ASN A 56 -6.39 14.20 40.56
C ASN A 56 -5.09 14.86 40.08
N LEU A 57 -5.16 15.59 38.96
CA LEU A 57 -4.07 16.42 38.43
C LEU A 57 -4.49 17.88 38.53
N LEU A 58 -3.68 18.69 39.21
CA LEU A 58 -3.91 20.13 39.37
C LEU A 58 -3.02 20.89 38.40
N LEU A 59 -3.62 21.69 37.54
CA LEU A 59 -2.95 22.51 36.54
C LEU A 59 -3.33 23.97 36.74
N ASN A 60 -2.35 24.85 36.61
CA ASN A 60 -2.53 26.28 36.65
C ASN A 60 -2.15 26.86 35.29
N THR A 61 -3.06 27.64 34.69
CA THR A 61 -2.85 28.23 33.36
C THR A 61 -1.90 29.42 33.37
N LEU A 62 -1.27 29.73 34.51
CA LEU A 62 -0.08 30.59 34.59
C LEU A 62 1.14 29.97 33.90
N GLU A 63 1.22 28.63 33.85
CA GLU A 63 2.32 27.89 33.23
C GLU A 63 1.92 27.37 31.84
N GLU A 64 2.91 27.16 30.96
CA GLU A 64 2.69 26.59 29.63
C GLU A 64 2.11 25.17 29.77
N GLN A 65 0.94 24.93 29.18
CA GLN A 65 0.22 23.67 29.35
C GLN A 65 0.86 22.57 28.49
N GLN A 66 1.27 21.48 29.14
CA GLN A 66 1.67 20.28 28.42
C GLN A 66 0.44 19.60 27.84
N LYS A 67 0.44 19.36 26.52
CA LYS A 67 -0.67 18.74 25.81
C LYS A 67 -0.96 17.34 26.33
N LEU A 68 -2.22 17.04 26.61
CA LEU A 68 -2.63 15.70 26.99
C LEU A 68 -2.67 14.79 25.77
N LEU A 69 -1.99 13.66 25.85
CA LEU A 69 -1.85 12.70 24.77
C LEU A 69 -2.01 11.27 25.29
N GLY A 70 -2.57 10.42 24.43
CA GLY A 70 -2.54 8.97 24.62
C GLY A 70 -3.72 8.38 25.39
N ARG A 71 -3.65 7.06 25.59
CA ARG A 71 -4.76 6.24 26.11
C ARG A 71 -5.08 6.52 27.59
N PHE A 72 -4.09 6.93 28.38
CA PHE A 72 -4.29 7.20 29.81
C PHE A 72 -5.15 8.45 30.06
N SER A 73 -5.08 9.43 29.16
CA SER A 73 -5.89 10.66 29.22
C SER A 73 -7.24 10.55 28.51
N ALA A 74 -7.52 9.44 27.81
CA ALA A 74 -8.75 9.26 27.04
C ALA A 74 -10.01 9.08 27.92
N ARG A 75 -9.82 8.83 29.23
CA ARG A 75 -10.89 8.72 30.23
C ARG A 75 -10.70 9.74 31.35
N SER A 76 -10.38 10.97 30.95
CA SER A 76 -10.19 12.08 31.89
C SER A 76 -11.41 12.99 31.94
N LEU A 77 -11.74 13.47 33.14
CA LEU A 77 -12.69 14.54 33.36
C LEU A 77 -11.94 15.86 33.46
N ILE A 78 -12.36 16.87 32.69
CA ILE A 78 -11.77 18.22 32.77
C ILE A 78 -12.66 19.09 33.64
N ILE A 79 -12.10 19.67 34.68
CA ILE A 79 -12.79 20.49 35.66
C ILE A 79 -12.16 21.87 35.60
N ALA A 80 -12.86 22.83 35.02
CA ALA A 80 -12.36 24.20 34.87
C ALA A 80 -13.10 25.16 35.81
N CYS A 81 -12.35 25.85 36.64
CA CYS A 81 -12.87 26.88 37.54
C CYS A 81 -12.71 28.25 36.87
N LEU A 82 -13.80 28.76 36.30
CA LEU A 82 -13.78 29.99 35.50
C LEU A 82 -14.15 31.18 36.39
N LYS A 83 -13.17 32.05 36.63
CA LYS A 83 -13.35 33.33 37.32
C LYS A 83 -13.34 34.45 36.29
N GLU A 84 -14.09 35.54 36.53
CA GLU A 84 -14.14 36.67 35.60
C GLU A 84 -12.76 37.26 35.28
N SER A 85 -11.79 37.16 36.20
CA SER A 85 -10.42 37.65 35.99
C SER A 85 -9.53 36.72 35.15
N THR A 86 -9.83 35.42 35.10
CA THR A 86 -8.98 34.40 34.44
C THR A 86 -9.68 33.63 33.33
N GLU A 87 -10.98 33.86 33.10
CA GLU A 87 -11.83 33.07 32.20
C GLU A 87 -11.23 32.84 30.81
N ASN A 88 -10.78 33.90 30.14
CA ASN A 88 -10.21 33.80 28.79
C ASN A 88 -8.90 33.02 28.77
N ARG A 89 -8.09 33.15 29.84
CA ARG A 89 -6.83 32.42 29.98
C ARG A 89 -7.10 30.94 30.22
N THR A 90 -8.02 30.62 31.11
CA THR A 90 -8.43 29.24 31.42
C THR A 90 -9.00 28.55 30.18
N LEU A 91 -9.89 29.22 29.44
CA LEU A 91 -10.47 28.69 28.20
C LEU A 91 -9.42 28.44 27.10
N ASN A 92 -8.46 29.35 26.93
CA ASN A 92 -7.35 29.14 26.00
C ASN A 92 -6.45 27.98 26.45
N GLY A 93 -6.15 27.89 27.74
CA GLY A 93 -5.39 26.78 28.32
C GLY A 93 -6.07 25.42 28.11
N ILE A 94 -7.41 25.35 28.24
CA ILE A 94 -8.18 24.14 27.91
C ILE A 94 -8.00 23.76 26.44
N ARG A 95 -8.08 24.74 25.53
CA ARG A 95 -7.90 24.49 24.09
C ARG A 95 -6.51 23.96 23.76
N GLU A 96 -5.48 24.50 24.39
CA GLU A 96 -4.09 24.03 24.22
C GLU A 96 -3.87 22.64 24.83
N LEU A 97 -4.43 22.41 26.02
CA LEU A 97 -4.35 21.13 26.74
C LEU A 97 -5.02 19.99 25.97
N LEU A 98 -6.22 20.24 25.44
CA LEU A 98 -7.11 19.25 24.82
C LEU A 98 -7.02 19.17 23.30
N TRP A 99 -5.94 19.72 22.73
CA TRP A 99 -5.71 19.90 21.30
C TRP A 99 -6.02 18.67 20.40
N GLY A 100 -6.00 17.44 20.95
CA GLY A 100 -6.36 16.21 20.23
C GLY A 100 -7.34 15.29 20.94
N ILE A 101 -8.04 15.75 21.97
CA ILE A 101 -8.98 14.96 22.79
C ILE A 101 -10.24 15.77 23.15
N GLN A 102 -10.76 16.55 22.20
CA GLN A 102 -11.94 17.40 22.39
C GLN A 102 -13.26 16.67 22.71
N HIS A 103 -13.27 15.33 22.65
CA HIS A 103 -14.41 14.48 23.01
C HIS A 103 -14.48 14.17 24.53
N LEU A 104 -13.51 14.65 25.32
CA LEU A 104 -13.58 14.47 26.77
C LEU A 104 -14.73 15.25 27.38
N HIS A 105 -15.26 14.70 28.48
CA HIS A 105 -16.29 15.35 29.27
C HIS A 105 -15.67 16.46 30.11
N MET A 106 -16.37 17.59 30.20
CA MET A 106 -15.90 18.77 30.90
C MET A 106 -16.98 19.36 31.79
N ILE A 107 -16.56 19.86 32.94
CA ILE A 107 -17.38 20.65 33.84
C ILE A 107 -16.76 22.04 34.03
N TYR A 108 -17.56 23.08 33.77
CA TYR A 108 -17.21 24.46 34.04
C TYR A 108 -17.93 24.91 35.30
N ILE A 109 -17.18 25.35 36.29
CA ILE A 109 -17.73 25.94 37.52
C ILE A 109 -17.66 27.45 37.36
N VAL A 110 -18.83 28.09 37.30
CA VAL A 110 -18.98 29.50 36.94
C VAL A 110 -19.89 30.22 37.94
N ASN A 111 -19.64 31.52 38.13
CA ASN A 111 -20.52 32.41 38.89
C ASN A 111 -21.17 33.50 38.01
N SER A 112 -20.97 33.44 36.68
CA SER A 112 -21.34 34.49 35.72
C SER A 112 -22.16 33.94 34.54
N LYS A 113 -22.39 34.77 33.51
CA LYS A 113 -23.29 34.47 32.37
C LYS A 113 -22.81 33.26 31.55
N MET A 114 -23.73 32.34 31.27
CA MET A 114 -23.41 31.01 30.71
C MET A 114 -23.26 30.97 29.18
N ASP A 115 -23.93 31.88 28.45
CA ASP A 115 -23.95 31.88 26.98
C ASP A 115 -22.56 32.02 26.35
N PHE A 116 -21.68 32.80 27.00
CA PHE A 116 -20.31 33.03 26.53
C PHE A 116 -19.51 31.72 26.54
N TYR A 117 -19.60 30.94 27.63
CA TYR A 117 -18.84 29.71 27.79
C TYR A 117 -19.26 28.62 26.80
N PHE A 118 -20.56 28.46 26.54
CA PHE A 118 -21.02 27.48 25.55
C PHE A 118 -20.63 27.85 24.12
N LYS A 119 -20.60 29.15 23.77
CA LYS A 119 -20.07 29.61 22.48
C LYS A 119 -18.59 29.32 22.32
N GLN A 120 -17.80 29.56 23.36
CA GLN A 120 -16.36 29.25 23.36
C GLN A 120 -16.10 27.74 23.32
N ALA A 121 -16.87 26.96 24.07
CA ALA A 121 -16.81 25.50 24.04
C ALA A 121 -17.06 24.95 22.63
N LEU A 122 -18.12 25.43 21.97
CA LEU A 122 -18.43 25.02 20.60
C LEU A 122 -17.34 25.45 19.61
N GLY A 123 -16.79 26.66 19.76
CA GLY A 123 -15.67 27.15 18.95
C GLY A 123 -14.39 26.30 19.11
N GLY A 124 -14.20 25.68 20.26
CA GLY A 124 -13.14 24.70 20.53
C GLY A 124 -13.47 23.26 20.11
N GLY A 125 -14.68 22.99 19.62
CA GLY A 125 -15.13 21.65 19.24
C GLY A 125 -15.56 20.77 20.41
N PHE A 126 -15.82 21.35 21.57
CA PHE A 126 -16.14 20.62 22.80
C PHE A 126 -17.64 20.40 22.97
N LEU A 127 -18.11 19.16 22.79
CA LEU A 127 -19.53 18.85 22.87
C LEU A 127 -20.02 18.49 24.27
N HIS A 128 -19.21 17.77 25.04
CA HIS A 128 -19.58 17.26 26.35
C HIS A 128 -19.29 18.27 27.46
N VAL A 129 -19.98 19.40 27.45
CA VAL A 129 -19.79 20.49 28.43
C VAL A 129 -20.98 20.61 29.36
N LEU A 130 -20.69 20.49 30.65
CA LEU A 130 -21.61 20.73 31.74
C LEU A 130 -21.19 22.00 32.47
N VAL A 131 -22.12 22.91 32.76
CA VAL A 131 -21.86 24.13 33.51
C VAL A 131 -22.58 24.04 34.84
N LEU A 132 -21.86 24.22 35.94
CA LEU A 132 -22.41 24.35 37.27
C LEU A 132 -22.40 25.83 37.67
N ASN A 133 -23.60 26.41 37.82
CA ASN A 133 -23.80 27.79 38.21
C ASN A 133 -24.73 27.85 39.43
N ASN A 134 -24.23 28.35 40.57
CA ASN A 134 -25.00 28.50 41.81
C ASN A 134 -25.89 27.29 42.18
N GLY A 135 -25.35 26.07 42.02
CA GLY A 135 -26.06 24.82 42.35
C GLY A 135 -27.01 24.28 41.29
N THR A 136 -27.09 24.94 40.12
CA THR A 136 -27.88 24.50 38.97
C THR A 136 -26.98 24.06 37.82
N LEU A 137 -27.36 22.97 37.16
CA LEU A 137 -26.62 22.39 36.05
C LEU A 137 -27.21 22.82 34.71
N TYR A 138 -26.33 23.10 33.76
CA TYR A 138 -26.70 23.45 32.39
C TYR A 138 -25.80 22.72 31.39
N THR A 139 -26.36 22.38 30.25
CA THR A 139 -25.61 21.95 29.06
C THR A 139 -26.15 22.67 27.84
N TYR A 140 -25.57 22.39 26.69
CA TYR A 140 -26.02 22.99 25.44
C TYR A 140 -26.15 21.96 24.33
N GLN A 141 -27.15 22.16 23.49
CA GLN A 141 -27.25 21.50 22.20
C GLN A 141 -26.56 22.39 21.15
N PRO A 142 -25.49 21.92 20.48
CA PRO A 142 -24.64 22.76 19.62
C PRO A 142 -25.29 23.12 18.28
N TYR A 143 -26.10 22.21 17.72
CA TYR A 143 -26.66 22.31 16.37
C TYR A 143 -28.19 22.19 16.39
N PRO A 144 -28.90 22.91 15.50
CA PRO A 144 -28.39 23.77 14.42
C PRO A 144 -28.06 25.19 14.92
N LYS A 145 -28.54 25.54 16.11
CA LYS A 145 -28.19 26.75 16.86
C LYS A 145 -27.98 26.33 18.31
N ILE A 146 -27.10 27.04 19.03
CA ILE A 146 -26.87 26.81 20.46
C ILE A 146 -28.19 26.97 21.22
N GLN A 147 -28.65 25.89 21.83
CA GLN A 147 -29.78 25.89 22.76
C GLN A 147 -29.28 25.46 24.13
N ILE A 148 -29.55 26.25 25.16
CA ILE A 148 -29.09 25.96 26.52
C ILE A 148 -30.21 25.24 27.25
N HIS A 149 -29.86 24.11 27.88
CA HIS A 149 -30.77 23.26 28.61
C HIS A 149 -30.35 23.19 30.07
N GLN A 150 -31.29 23.40 30.97
CA GLN A 150 -31.09 23.13 32.40
C GLN A 150 -31.21 21.64 32.64
N ILE A 151 -30.23 21.05 33.32
CA ILE A 151 -30.14 19.62 33.57
C ILE A 151 -30.69 19.29 34.96
N LYS A 152 -31.76 18.50 35.01
CA LYS A 152 -32.31 17.95 36.26
C LYS A 152 -31.84 16.51 36.53
N ASP A 153 -31.57 15.75 35.47
CA ASP A 153 -31.07 14.38 35.50
C ASP A 153 -29.82 14.26 34.62
N MET A 154 -28.77 13.63 35.13
CA MET A 154 -27.52 13.41 34.39
C MET A 154 -27.73 12.59 33.11
N LYS A 155 -28.78 11.76 33.04
CA LYS A 155 -29.12 11.05 31.80
C LYS A 155 -29.41 12.00 30.65
N GLU A 156 -30.09 13.12 30.93
CA GLU A 156 -30.40 14.15 29.94
C GLU A 156 -29.13 14.79 29.37
N PHE A 157 -28.11 15.02 30.21
CA PHE A 157 -26.81 15.50 29.78
C PHE A 157 -26.13 14.54 28.79
N TYR A 158 -26.12 13.23 29.08
CA TYR A 158 -25.53 12.23 28.18
C TYR A 158 -26.25 12.13 26.84
N ASP A 159 -27.58 12.26 26.85
CA ASP A 159 -28.38 12.20 25.62
C ASP A 159 -28.25 13.46 24.76
N LEU A 160 -28.25 14.65 25.37
CA LEU A 160 -28.17 15.94 24.65
C LEU A 160 -26.78 16.21 24.06
N THR A 161 -25.71 15.82 24.77
CA THR A 161 -24.33 16.09 24.31
C THR A 161 -23.85 15.08 23.28
N LYS A 162 -24.55 13.95 23.11
CA LYS A 162 -24.21 12.94 22.11
C LYS A 162 -24.67 13.35 20.71
N MET A 163 -23.72 13.73 19.86
CA MET A 163 -24.00 14.06 18.47
C MET A 163 -24.40 12.82 17.67
N ARG A 164 -25.59 12.84 17.07
CA ARG A 164 -26.11 11.75 16.22
C ARG A 164 -26.30 12.13 14.76
N ASN A 165 -26.19 13.43 14.45
CA ASN A 165 -26.50 14.00 13.15
C ASN A 165 -25.75 15.33 12.96
N LEU A 166 -25.28 15.61 11.75
CA LEU A 166 -24.58 16.85 11.37
C LEU A 166 -25.55 18.02 11.13
N GLN A 167 -26.83 17.74 10.90
CA GLN A 167 -27.89 18.74 10.73
C GLN A 167 -27.58 19.80 9.67
N GLY A 168 -27.00 19.38 8.55
CA GLY A 168 -26.61 20.24 7.43
C GLY A 168 -25.24 20.89 7.58
N LEU A 169 -24.49 20.61 8.64
CA LEU A 169 -23.14 21.16 8.85
C LEU A 169 -22.24 20.86 7.65
N ALA A 170 -21.52 21.90 7.20
CA ALA A 170 -20.59 21.80 6.10
C ALA A 170 -19.32 21.06 6.50
N VAL A 171 -18.98 20.01 5.76
CA VAL A 171 -17.76 19.24 5.89
C VAL A 171 -16.86 19.58 4.71
N HIS A 172 -15.73 20.21 5.01
CA HIS A 172 -14.75 20.67 4.02
C HIS A 172 -13.77 19.55 3.69
N THR A 173 -13.72 19.15 2.42
CA THR A 173 -12.83 18.09 1.93
C THR A 173 -12.19 18.44 0.60
N THR A 174 -11.06 17.81 0.28
CA THR A 174 -10.40 17.97 -1.01
C THR A 174 -10.89 16.93 -2.02
N VAL A 175 -10.77 17.26 -3.29
CA VAL A 175 -11.20 16.40 -4.42
C VAL A 175 -10.06 16.18 -5.43
N GLU A 176 -8.84 16.11 -4.92
CA GLU A 176 -7.63 15.91 -5.72
C GLU A 176 -7.57 14.53 -6.39
N THR A 177 -6.84 14.46 -7.50
CA THR A 177 -6.64 13.24 -8.28
C THR A 177 -5.46 12.45 -7.73
N MET A 178 -5.77 11.48 -6.87
CA MET A 178 -4.86 10.58 -6.18
C MET A 178 -5.39 9.14 -6.27
N THR A 179 -5.41 8.56 -7.47
CA THR A 179 -5.97 7.21 -7.73
C THR A 179 -5.30 6.15 -6.84
N PRO A 180 -6.01 5.10 -6.39
CA PRO A 180 -7.46 4.86 -6.47
C PRO A 180 -8.27 5.48 -5.32
N ARG A 181 -7.68 6.36 -4.51
CA ARG A 181 -8.27 6.88 -3.25
C ARG A 181 -9.29 7.97 -3.49
N CYS A 182 -8.94 8.92 -4.35
CA CYS A 182 -9.79 10.01 -4.82
C CYS A 182 -9.39 10.33 -6.26
N PHE A 183 -10.36 10.52 -7.14
CA PHE A 183 -10.15 11.02 -8.50
C PHE A 183 -11.48 11.47 -9.06
N HIS A 184 -11.47 12.20 -10.18
CA HIS A 184 -12.69 12.63 -10.83
C HIS A 184 -12.60 12.48 -12.34
N TYR A 185 -13.73 12.23 -12.97
CA TYR A 185 -13.82 12.07 -14.43
C TYR A 185 -15.13 12.67 -14.94
N LYS A 186 -15.19 12.99 -16.24
CA LYS A 186 -16.45 13.38 -16.88
C LYS A 186 -17.16 12.13 -17.37
N ASN A 187 -18.40 11.94 -16.94
CA ASN A 187 -19.22 10.84 -17.42
C ASN A 187 -19.68 11.08 -18.88
N ARG A 188 -20.39 10.11 -19.47
CA ARG A 188 -20.93 10.22 -20.84
C ARG A 188 -21.88 11.40 -21.06
N GLN A 189 -22.44 11.96 -19.99
CA GLN A 189 -23.35 13.12 -20.02
C GLN A 189 -22.58 14.44 -19.79
N GLY A 190 -21.25 14.41 -19.72
CA GLY A 190 -20.40 15.57 -19.47
C GLY A 190 -20.34 16.04 -18.01
N LYS A 191 -21.01 15.36 -17.08
CA LYS A 191 -21.03 15.70 -15.65
C LYS A 191 -19.77 15.17 -14.95
N VAL A 192 -19.17 16.00 -14.10
CA VAL A 192 -18.05 15.60 -13.23
C VAL A 192 -18.56 14.63 -12.17
N VAL A 193 -17.93 13.47 -12.11
CA VAL A 193 -18.17 12.41 -11.12
C VAL A 193 -16.90 12.25 -10.30
N TYR A 194 -17.03 12.40 -8.99
CA TYR A 194 -15.97 12.14 -8.02
C TYR A 194 -16.03 10.68 -7.59
N ALA A 195 -14.86 10.04 -7.58
CA ALA A 195 -14.66 8.61 -7.44
C ALA A 195 -13.47 8.32 -6.53
N GLY A 196 -13.28 7.02 -6.25
CA GLY A 196 -12.22 6.52 -5.37
C GLY A 196 -12.73 6.12 -3.99
N TYR A 197 -12.06 5.13 -3.40
CA TYR A 197 -12.60 4.44 -2.22
C TYR A 197 -12.55 5.29 -0.95
N MET A 198 -11.52 6.15 -0.78
CA MET A 198 -11.46 7.08 0.36
C MET A 198 -12.45 8.23 0.17
N TYR A 199 -12.60 8.73 -1.05
CA TYR A 199 -13.63 9.74 -1.33
C TYR A 199 -15.03 9.22 -1.02
N LYS A 200 -15.38 8.02 -1.52
CA LYS A 200 -16.67 7.39 -1.25
C LYS A 200 -16.90 7.10 0.24
N LEU A 201 -15.85 6.78 1.00
CA LEU A 201 -15.92 6.65 2.45
C LEU A 201 -16.35 7.97 3.10
N LEU A 202 -15.68 9.08 2.77
CA LEU A 202 -16.00 10.39 3.37
C LEU A 202 -17.38 10.89 2.91
N LYS A 203 -17.70 10.73 1.62
CA LYS A 203 -19.03 11.07 1.10
C LYS A 203 -20.13 10.27 1.79
N GLY A 204 -19.92 8.97 1.97
CA GLY A 204 -20.85 8.11 2.69
C GLY A 204 -21.07 8.57 4.13
N PHE A 205 -20.03 9.01 4.83
CA PHE A 205 -20.15 9.62 6.17
C PHE A 205 -21.03 10.86 6.14
N ILE A 206 -20.73 11.81 5.24
CA ILE A 206 -21.46 13.08 5.11
C ILE A 206 -22.94 12.81 4.85
N GLU A 207 -23.26 11.93 3.91
CA GLU A 207 -24.64 11.58 3.56
C GLU A 207 -25.37 10.84 4.70
N THR A 208 -24.70 9.88 5.36
CA THR A 208 -25.29 9.07 6.44
C THR A 208 -25.75 9.91 7.63
N TYR A 209 -25.02 11.00 7.92
CA TYR A 209 -25.30 11.87 9.06
C TYR A 209 -25.87 13.23 8.66
N ASN A 210 -26.46 13.36 7.46
CA ASN A 210 -27.08 14.59 6.94
C ASN A 210 -26.14 15.83 6.98
N GLY A 211 -24.88 15.69 6.61
CA GLY A 211 -23.94 16.80 6.41
C GLY A 211 -24.04 17.40 4.99
N THR A 212 -23.35 18.51 4.78
CA THR A 212 -23.16 19.10 3.44
C THR A 212 -21.71 19.04 3.01
N GLU A 213 -21.45 18.54 1.80
CA GLU A 213 -20.09 18.45 1.26
C GLU A 213 -19.63 19.80 0.69
N LYS A 214 -18.45 20.28 1.07
CA LYS A 214 -17.80 21.44 0.46
C LYS A 214 -16.40 21.11 -0.04
N HIS A 215 -16.13 21.43 -1.30
CA HIS A 215 -14.84 21.15 -1.94
C HIS A 215 -13.85 22.28 -1.75
N VAL A 216 -12.71 21.96 -1.16
CA VAL A 216 -11.55 22.84 -1.02
C VAL A 216 -10.53 22.47 -2.10
N PHE A 217 -9.91 23.48 -2.71
CA PHE A 217 -8.96 23.30 -3.81
C PHE A 217 -9.53 22.55 -5.03
N ALA A 218 -10.83 22.69 -5.31
CA ALA A 218 -11.50 21.99 -6.41
C ALA A 218 -10.86 22.22 -7.80
N ASN A 219 -10.17 23.34 -7.98
CA ASN A 219 -9.51 23.70 -9.25
C ASN A 219 -8.11 23.08 -9.40
N MET A 220 -7.61 22.35 -8.42
CA MET A 220 -6.27 21.74 -8.45
C MET A 220 -6.36 20.22 -8.69
N GLU A 221 -5.69 19.72 -9.72
CA GLU A 221 -5.59 18.28 -9.97
C GLU A 221 -4.86 17.54 -8.84
N THR A 222 -3.81 18.14 -8.30
CA THR A 222 -2.99 17.56 -7.23
C THR A 222 -2.71 18.64 -6.20
N VAL A 223 -2.96 18.37 -4.91
CA VAL A 223 -2.68 19.33 -3.84
C VAL A 223 -1.25 19.09 -3.33
N PRO A 224 -0.36 20.09 -3.40
CA PRO A 224 0.97 19.99 -2.83
C PRO A 224 0.91 19.63 -1.35
N TYR A 225 1.75 18.69 -0.92
CA TYR A 225 1.65 18.11 0.42
C TYR A 225 1.77 19.15 1.54
N LYS A 226 2.68 20.12 1.41
CA LYS A 226 2.84 21.22 2.38
C LYS A 226 1.61 22.13 2.46
N LEU A 227 0.97 22.42 1.31
CA LEU A 227 -0.23 23.25 1.25
C LEU A 227 -1.41 22.56 1.94
N GLY A 228 -1.58 21.25 1.74
CA GLY A 228 -2.61 20.47 2.43
C GLY A 228 -2.43 20.48 3.95
N LEU A 229 -1.19 20.34 4.43
CA LEU A 229 -0.89 20.40 5.88
C LEU A 229 -1.16 21.78 6.49
N SER A 230 -0.82 22.87 5.79
CA SER A 230 -1.14 24.23 6.27
C SER A 230 -2.65 24.48 6.28
N ALA A 231 -3.38 23.99 5.28
CA ALA A 231 -4.83 24.12 5.22
C ALA A 231 -5.55 23.36 6.37
N PHE A 232 -5.01 22.21 6.79
CA PHE A 232 -5.47 21.54 8.01
C PHE A 232 -5.24 22.38 9.28
N ALA A 233 -4.03 22.94 9.43
CA ALA A 233 -3.67 23.75 10.61
C ALA A 233 -4.48 25.05 10.70
N ASN A 234 -4.77 25.69 9.55
CA ASN A 234 -5.59 26.91 9.46
C ASN A 234 -7.09 26.61 9.60
N GLY A 235 -7.47 25.35 9.48
CA GLY A 235 -8.84 24.90 9.57
C GLY A 235 -9.70 25.09 8.33
N GLU A 236 -9.07 25.21 7.17
CA GLU A 236 -9.74 25.29 5.86
C GLU A 236 -10.28 23.93 5.41
N ILE A 237 -9.66 22.84 5.84
CA ILE A 237 -10.05 21.47 5.52
C ILE A 237 -10.41 20.73 6.82
N ASP A 238 -11.54 20.03 6.82
CA ASP A 238 -11.96 19.19 7.94
C ASP A 238 -11.39 17.76 7.82
N MET A 239 -11.40 17.18 6.62
CA MET A 239 -10.90 15.82 6.35
C MET A 239 -10.51 15.62 4.87
N VAL A 240 -9.55 14.73 4.58
CA VAL A 240 -9.10 14.47 3.19
C VAL A 240 -9.14 12.99 2.82
N PRO A 241 -9.49 12.65 1.56
CA PRO A 241 -9.47 11.28 1.05
C PRO A 241 -8.06 10.86 0.60
N ARG A 242 -7.05 11.06 1.47
CA ARG A 242 -5.63 10.80 1.19
C ARG A 242 -4.93 10.19 2.40
N ILE A 243 -3.98 9.30 2.13
CA ILE A 243 -3.03 8.82 3.15
C ILE A 243 -1.99 9.90 3.39
N ILE A 244 -1.91 10.39 4.63
CA ILE A 244 -0.96 11.43 5.05
C ILE A 244 0.25 10.77 5.73
N HIS A 245 1.46 11.14 5.30
CA HIS A 245 2.73 10.58 5.78
C HIS A 245 3.23 11.22 7.08
N ALA A 246 2.83 12.46 7.36
CA ALA A 246 3.41 13.31 8.39
C ALA A 246 2.76 12.96 9.72
N MET A 247 3.49 12.33 10.63
CA MET A 247 2.99 11.97 11.96
C MET A 247 3.08 13.12 12.98
N ASP A 248 3.25 14.36 12.50
CA ASP A 248 3.28 15.56 13.34
C ASP A 248 1.85 15.94 13.74
N TRP A 249 1.61 15.99 15.05
CA TRP A 249 0.30 16.29 15.63
C TRP A 249 -0.08 17.77 15.47
N LYS A 250 0.85 18.66 15.10
CA LYS A 250 0.54 20.08 14.97
C LYS A 250 -0.49 20.39 13.87
N TYR A 251 -0.52 19.57 12.82
CA TYR A 251 -1.36 19.85 11.65
C TYR A 251 -2.79 19.33 11.81
N TYR A 252 -2.96 18.12 12.33
CA TYR A 252 -4.25 17.44 12.35
C TYR A 252 -4.33 16.38 13.45
N HIS A 253 -5.56 16.02 13.82
CA HIS A 253 -5.92 14.90 14.68
C HIS A 253 -6.16 13.63 13.85
N ARG A 254 -5.86 12.45 14.41
CA ARG A 254 -6.03 11.18 13.70
C ARG A 254 -7.30 10.49 14.16
N SER A 255 -8.10 10.02 13.21
CA SER A 255 -9.13 9.04 13.51
C SER A 255 -8.52 7.75 14.10
N HIS A 256 -9.37 6.82 14.50
CA HIS A 256 -8.92 5.44 14.72
C HIS A 256 -8.17 4.90 13.49
N ILE A 257 -7.10 4.14 13.78
CA ILE A 257 -6.31 3.46 12.78
C ILE A 257 -7.16 2.31 12.23
N PHE A 258 -7.28 2.24 10.91
CA PHE A 258 -8.00 1.18 10.21
C PHE A 258 -7.15 -0.08 10.06
N TYR A 259 -6.02 0.06 9.37
CA TYR A 259 -5.07 -1.01 9.08
C TYR A 259 -3.69 -0.40 8.81
N ASN A 260 -2.68 -1.25 8.69
CA ASN A 260 -1.36 -0.83 8.24
C ASN A 260 -1.20 -1.14 6.76
N ILE A 261 -0.96 -0.10 5.95
CA ILE A 261 -0.70 -0.25 4.53
C ILE A 261 0.78 -0.48 4.28
N LYS A 262 1.09 -1.37 3.34
CA LYS A 262 2.47 -1.68 2.93
C LYS A 262 2.84 -0.97 1.64
N THR A 263 4.08 -0.52 1.57
CA THR A 263 4.72 -0.02 0.34
C THR A 263 5.55 -1.16 -0.26
N PHE A 264 5.41 -1.37 -1.56
CA PHE A 264 6.21 -2.34 -2.31
C PHE A 264 6.85 -1.66 -3.52
N LEU A 265 7.82 -2.35 -4.12
CA LEU A 265 8.36 -1.98 -5.42
C LEU A 265 7.69 -2.82 -6.51
N MET A 266 7.25 -2.15 -7.57
CA MET A 266 6.85 -2.79 -8.82
C MET A 266 8.03 -2.80 -9.80
N VAL A 267 8.44 -4.00 -10.19
CA VAL A 267 9.54 -4.24 -11.14
C VAL A 267 9.02 -4.77 -12.46
N PRO A 268 9.68 -4.45 -13.58
CA PRO A 268 9.35 -5.05 -14.87
C PRO A 268 9.40 -6.57 -14.79
N TRP A 269 8.49 -7.22 -15.52
CA TRP A 269 8.60 -8.64 -15.78
C TRP A 269 9.82 -8.90 -16.67
N ALA A 270 10.44 -10.06 -16.49
CA ALA A 270 11.61 -10.45 -17.26
C ALA A 270 11.31 -10.44 -18.75
N GLU A 271 12.22 -9.84 -19.52
CA GLU A 271 12.11 -9.84 -20.98
C GLU A 271 12.34 -11.24 -21.55
N PRO A 272 11.65 -11.60 -22.65
CA PRO A 272 11.93 -12.83 -23.35
C PRO A 272 13.37 -12.82 -23.88
N LEU A 273 14.03 -13.97 -23.83
CA LEU A 273 15.36 -14.14 -24.40
C LEU A 273 15.32 -14.04 -25.93
N PRO A 274 16.41 -13.60 -26.58
CA PRO A 274 16.51 -13.63 -28.02
C PRO A 274 16.36 -15.06 -28.55
N LYS A 275 15.66 -15.21 -29.67
CA LYS A 275 15.30 -16.51 -30.26
C LYS A 275 16.49 -17.44 -30.50
N CYS A 276 17.67 -16.90 -30.83
CA CYS A 276 18.88 -17.70 -31.06
C CYS A 276 19.28 -18.55 -29.84
N TRP A 277 19.03 -18.06 -28.62
CA TRP A 277 19.38 -18.78 -27.39
C TRP A 277 18.53 -20.02 -27.14
N TYR A 278 17.36 -20.13 -27.78
CA TYR A 278 16.46 -21.27 -27.62
C TYR A 278 17.07 -22.58 -28.13
N PHE A 279 18.02 -22.53 -29.07
CA PHE A 279 18.68 -23.74 -29.58
C PHE A 279 19.74 -24.31 -28.62
N ILE A 280 20.36 -23.47 -27.79
CA ILE A 280 21.47 -23.85 -26.91
C ILE A 280 20.97 -24.18 -25.50
N GLN A 281 19.94 -23.47 -25.05
CA GLN A 281 19.41 -23.53 -23.69
C GLN A 281 18.67 -24.81 -23.27
N PRO A 282 18.17 -25.71 -24.15
CA PRO A 282 17.47 -26.93 -23.71
C PRO A 282 18.33 -27.77 -22.75
N PHE A 283 19.63 -27.87 -23.03
CA PHE A 283 20.58 -28.56 -22.18
C PHE A 283 21.52 -27.59 -21.46
N TYR A 284 21.82 -27.89 -20.20
CA TYR A 284 22.87 -27.21 -19.46
C TYR A 284 24.24 -27.47 -20.09
N TRP A 285 25.18 -26.54 -19.91
CA TRP A 285 26.55 -26.67 -20.41
C TRP A 285 27.24 -27.97 -19.98
N THR A 286 26.93 -28.48 -18.79
CA THR A 286 27.44 -29.77 -18.30
C THR A 286 26.98 -30.95 -19.16
N VAL A 287 25.73 -30.93 -19.64
CA VAL A 287 25.18 -31.98 -20.52
C VAL A 287 25.83 -31.91 -21.90
N TRP A 288 26.03 -30.70 -22.45
CA TRP A 288 26.75 -30.51 -23.70
C TRP A 288 28.19 -31.03 -23.63
N ILE A 289 28.90 -30.75 -22.54
CA ILE A 289 30.27 -31.23 -22.32
C ILE A 289 30.28 -32.77 -22.19
N THR A 290 29.37 -33.35 -21.39
CA THR A 290 29.25 -34.80 -21.25
C THR A 290 28.92 -35.47 -22.58
N PHE A 291 28.08 -34.85 -23.41
CA PHE A 291 27.77 -35.34 -24.74
C PHE A 291 29.01 -35.35 -25.64
N ILE A 292 29.76 -34.24 -25.71
CA ILE A 292 31.01 -34.14 -26.49
C ILE A 292 32.04 -35.16 -25.99
N ALA A 293 32.23 -35.27 -24.67
CA ALA A 293 33.15 -36.22 -24.07
C ALA A 293 32.74 -37.67 -24.35
N GLY A 294 31.46 -38.01 -24.21
CA GLY A 294 30.91 -39.32 -24.52
C GLY A 294 31.05 -39.69 -26.00
N PHE A 295 30.86 -38.72 -26.89
CA PHE A 295 31.05 -38.89 -28.33
C PHE A 295 32.53 -39.17 -28.69
N ILE A 296 33.48 -38.43 -28.12
CA ILE A 296 34.91 -38.67 -28.31
C ILE A 296 35.29 -40.06 -27.76
N TYR A 297 34.81 -40.40 -26.55
CA TYR A 297 35.05 -41.70 -25.93
C TYR A 297 34.53 -42.86 -26.80
N ALA A 298 33.30 -42.75 -27.30
CA ALA A 298 32.72 -43.76 -28.19
C ALA A 298 33.51 -43.91 -29.50
N SER A 299 33.97 -42.79 -30.08
CA SER A 299 34.78 -42.77 -31.30
C SER A 299 36.10 -43.50 -31.11
N VAL A 300 36.81 -43.25 -30.00
CA VAL A 300 38.08 -43.91 -29.66
C VAL A 300 37.86 -45.40 -29.35
N LEU A 301 36.81 -45.73 -28.60
CA LEU A 301 36.50 -47.11 -28.23
C LEU A 301 36.15 -47.98 -29.45
N ILE A 302 35.34 -47.45 -30.37
CA ILE A 302 34.98 -48.17 -31.60
C ILE A 302 36.15 -48.27 -32.55
N TRP A 303 36.98 -47.23 -32.66
CA TRP A 303 38.24 -47.29 -33.40
C TRP A 303 39.16 -48.37 -32.85
N TRP A 304 39.32 -48.45 -31.53
CA TRP A 304 40.13 -49.49 -30.88
C TRP A 304 39.62 -50.90 -31.16
N ILE A 305 38.31 -51.13 -31.12
CA ILE A 305 37.70 -52.43 -31.44
C ILE A 305 38.02 -52.83 -32.87
N ARG A 306 37.91 -51.90 -33.82
CA ARG A 306 38.18 -52.17 -35.25
C ARG A 306 39.65 -52.37 -35.55
N PHE A 307 40.52 -51.57 -34.91
CA PHE A 307 41.96 -51.71 -35.02
C PHE A 307 42.42 -53.11 -34.56
N ARG A 308 41.83 -53.65 -33.49
CA ARG A 308 42.10 -55.01 -33.02
C ARG A 308 41.56 -56.12 -33.92
N GLN A 309 40.62 -55.82 -34.80
CA GLN A 309 39.99 -56.78 -35.70
C GLN A 309 40.57 -56.73 -37.12
N ASP A 310 41.74 -56.10 -37.30
CA ASP A 310 42.50 -55.98 -38.57
C ASP A 310 41.74 -55.30 -39.74
N GLU A 311 40.64 -54.60 -39.47
CA GLU A 311 40.07 -53.64 -40.41
C GLU A 311 40.87 -52.34 -40.28
N GLY A 312 41.77 -52.06 -41.23
CA GLY A 312 42.59 -50.85 -41.35
C GLY A 312 41.77 -49.56 -41.41
N SER A 313 41.09 -49.22 -40.33
CA SER A 313 40.12 -48.15 -40.22
C SER A 313 40.79 -46.89 -39.68
N SER A 314 40.64 -45.81 -40.43
CA SER A 314 41.05 -44.48 -40.02
C SER A 314 40.17 -43.98 -38.86
N LEU A 315 40.77 -43.31 -37.87
CA LEU A 315 40.04 -42.69 -36.76
C LEU A 315 38.95 -41.71 -37.28
N SER A 316 39.21 -41.02 -38.39
CA SER A 316 38.27 -40.07 -39.01
C SER A 316 37.00 -40.74 -39.54
N SER A 317 37.10 -41.91 -40.17
CA SER A 317 35.93 -42.65 -40.63
C SER A 317 35.09 -43.08 -39.42
N THR A 318 35.71 -43.72 -38.43
CA THR A 318 35.01 -44.14 -37.20
C THR A 318 34.32 -42.99 -36.49
N PHE A 319 34.91 -41.79 -36.50
CA PHE A 319 34.32 -40.59 -35.91
C PHE A 319 33.06 -40.16 -36.66
N LEU A 320 33.10 -40.07 -37.99
CA LEU A 320 31.93 -39.71 -38.82
C LEU A 320 30.81 -40.73 -38.66
N ASP A 321 31.15 -42.00 -38.52
CA ASP A 321 30.13 -43.02 -38.38
C ASP A 321 29.51 -43.07 -36.97
N VAL A 322 30.27 -42.83 -35.89
CA VAL A 322 29.68 -42.62 -34.56
C VAL A 322 28.77 -41.39 -34.57
N LEU A 323 29.15 -40.35 -35.30
CA LEU A 323 28.33 -39.14 -35.46
C LEU A 323 27.01 -39.44 -36.17
N GLN A 324 27.05 -40.23 -37.25
CA GLN A 324 25.84 -40.67 -37.97
C GLN A 324 24.87 -41.41 -37.06
N LEU A 325 25.38 -42.34 -36.25
CA LEU A 325 24.55 -43.15 -35.35
C LEU A 325 23.95 -42.33 -34.21
N LEU A 326 24.74 -41.44 -33.62
CA LEU A 326 24.34 -40.63 -32.48
C LEU A 326 23.29 -39.58 -32.86
N PHE A 327 23.37 -39.03 -34.07
CA PHE A 327 22.40 -38.07 -34.62
C PHE A 327 21.29 -38.73 -35.44
N LEU A 328 21.20 -40.07 -35.45
CA LEU A 328 20.19 -40.84 -36.21
C LEU A 328 20.15 -40.49 -37.72
N LEU A 329 21.31 -40.18 -38.30
CA LEU A 329 21.45 -39.94 -39.74
C LEU A 329 21.38 -41.27 -40.51
N PRO A 330 21.01 -41.26 -41.81
CA PRO A 330 20.99 -42.47 -42.63
C PRO A 330 22.36 -43.16 -42.64
N VAL A 331 22.40 -44.40 -42.11
CA VAL A 331 23.65 -45.16 -42.00
C VAL A 331 24.06 -45.66 -43.38
N SER A 332 25.26 -45.28 -43.82
CA SER A 332 25.76 -45.62 -45.16
C SER A 332 26.35 -47.05 -45.25
N LYS A 333 26.79 -47.65 -44.14
CA LYS A 333 27.46 -48.96 -44.11
C LYS A 333 27.00 -49.84 -42.94
N ILE A 334 26.71 -51.11 -43.20
CA ILE A 334 26.24 -52.11 -42.21
C ILE A 334 27.43 -52.90 -41.63
N TRP A 335 28.43 -52.19 -41.15
CA TRP A 335 29.61 -52.73 -40.50
C TRP A 335 29.35 -53.32 -39.10
N HIS A 336 28.30 -52.90 -38.39
CA HIS A 336 28.02 -53.29 -37.01
C HIS A 336 27.58 -54.75 -36.87
N PHE A 337 26.95 -55.29 -37.91
CA PHE A 337 26.51 -56.69 -37.94
C PHE A 337 27.60 -57.64 -38.44
N ARG A 338 28.66 -57.13 -39.07
CA ARG A 338 29.77 -57.95 -39.60
C ARG A 338 30.88 -58.22 -38.58
N LEU A 339 31.05 -57.33 -37.60
CA LEU A 339 32.18 -57.31 -36.65
C LEU A 339 31.92 -58.04 -35.31
N GLY A 340 30.85 -58.83 -35.23
CA GLY A 340 30.50 -59.64 -34.06
C GLY A 340 29.72 -58.91 -32.95
N ILE A 341 29.42 -59.65 -31.87
CA ILE A 341 28.55 -59.21 -30.76
C ILE A 341 28.99 -57.88 -30.11
N PRO A 342 30.29 -57.59 -29.87
CA PRO A 342 30.71 -56.33 -29.24
C PRO A 342 30.38 -55.08 -30.07
N SER A 343 30.47 -55.18 -31.40
CA SER A 343 30.16 -54.07 -32.33
C SER A 343 28.64 -53.85 -32.43
N ALA A 344 27.86 -54.93 -32.42
CA ALA A 344 26.39 -54.87 -32.38
C ALA A 344 25.88 -54.26 -31.07
N LEU A 345 26.48 -54.62 -29.92
CA LEU A 345 26.12 -54.04 -28.62
C LEU A 345 26.43 -52.54 -28.57
N SER A 346 27.61 -52.14 -29.07
CA SER A 346 28.01 -50.72 -29.14
C SER A 346 27.05 -49.91 -30.02
N PHE A 347 26.58 -50.49 -31.13
CA PHE A 347 25.55 -49.89 -31.98
C PHE A 347 24.22 -49.72 -31.25
N ILE A 348 23.71 -50.76 -30.57
CA ILE A 348 22.43 -50.69 -29.83
C ILE A 348 22.49 -49.59 -28.76
N VAL A 349 23.60 -49.52 -28.02
CA VAL A 349 23.80 -48.50 -26.98
C VAL A 349 23.83 -47.10 -27.60
N LEU A 350 24.65 -46.87 -28.63
CA LEU A 350 24.74 -45.55 -29.27
C LEU A 350 23.44 -45.12 -29.92
N PHE A 351 22.74 -46.03 -30.59
CA PHE A 351 21.44 -45.76 -31.19
C PHE A 351 20.40 -45.39 -30.13
N THR A 352 20.34 -46.16 -29.03
CA THR A 352 19.41 -45.89 -27.93
C THR A 352 19.70 -44.54 -27.27
N VAL A 353 20.98 -44.24 -27.01
CA VAL A 353 21.40 -42.96 -26.43
C VAL A 353 21.08 -41.80 -27.38
N GLY A 354 21.41 -41.92 -28.67
CA GLY A 354 21.10 -40.91 -29.69
C GLY A 354 19.60 -40.66 -29.83
N PHE A 355 18.79 -41.74 -29.80
CA PHE A 355 17.34 -41.65 -29.82
C PHE A 355 16.77 -40.94 -28.60
N ILE A 356 17.20 -41.30 -27.40
CA ILE A 356 16.74 -40.66 -26.17
C ILE A 356 17.13 -39.18 -26.17
N LEU A 357 18.38 -38.86 -26.52
CA LEU A 357 18.88 -37.48 -26.50
C LEU A 357 18.16 -36.58 -27.51
N THR A 358 17.97 -37.07 -28.74
CA THR A 358 17.30 -36.30 -29.81
C THR A 358 15.84 -36.03 -29.46
N ASN A 359 15.13 -37.03 -28.91
CA ASN A 359 13.75 -36.84 -28.47
C ASN A 359 13.64 -35.91 -27.26
N LEU A 360 14.53 -36.04 -26.26
CA LEU A 360 14.56 -35.13 -25.11
C LEU A 360 14.83 -33.69 -25.53
N TYR A 361 15.82 -33.49 -26.40
CA TYR A 361 16.16 -32.17 -26.93
C TYR A 361 14.96 -31.56 -27.67
N THR A 362 14.32 -32.33 -28.56
CA THR A 362 13.17 -31.87 -29.34
C THR A 362 11.97 -31.55 -28.44
N ALA A 363 11.71 -32.37 -27.42
CA ALA A 363 10.63 -32.14 -26.45
C ALA A 363 10.89 -30.89 -25.60
N GLN A 364 12.11 -30.70 -25.10
CA GLN A 364 12.48 -29.51 -24.33
C GLN A 364 12.47 -28.23 -25.17
N LEU A 365 12.95 -28.30 -26.41
CA LEU A 365 12.89 -27.19 -27.35
C LEU A 365 11.43 -26.82 -27.63
N SER A 366 10.57 -27.79 -27.94
CA SER A 366 9.13 -27.57 -28.16
C SER A 366 8.45 -26.93 -26.94
N SER A 367 8.74 -27.43 -25.74
CA SER A 367 8.25 -26.85 -24.49
C SER A 367 8.74 -25.41 -24.29
N SER A 368 10.02 -25.14 -24.54
CA SER A 368 10.63 -23.81 -24.43
C SER A 368 10.03 -22.82 -25.44
N LEU A 369 9.77 -23.26 -26.69
CA LEU A 369 9.12 -22.44 -27.72
C LEU A 369 7.66 -22.13 -27.37
N THR A 370 6.98 -23.07 -26.69
CA THR A 370 5.57 -22.88 -26.27
C THR A 370 5.46 -21.92 -25.08
N THR A 371 6.32 -22.10 -24.07
CA THR A 371 6.28 -21.33 -22.82
C THR A 371 6.99 -19.98 -22.92
N GLY A 372 8.00 -19.87 -23.78
CA GLY A 372 8.91 -18.74 -23.85
C GLY A 372 9.99 -18.84 -22.78
N LEU A 373 11.24 -18.62 -23.18
CA LEU A 373 12.38 -18.45 -22.29
C LEU A 373 12.53 -16.97 -21.96
N PHE A 374 12.73 -16.67 -20.69
CA PHE A 374 12.85 -15.31 -20.16
C PHE A 374 14.19 -15.12 -19.46
N LYS A 375 14.64 -13.87 -19.35
CA LYS A 375 15.77 -13.49 -18.49
C LYS A 375 15.47 -13.85 -17.02
N ARG A 376 16.51 -13.81 -16.17
CA ARG A 376 16.32 -13.97 -14.72
C ARG A 376 15.36 -12.89 -14.22
N GLN A 377 14.30 -13.32 -13.55
CA GLN A 377 13.33 -12.41 -12.95
C GLN A 377 13.91 -11.76 -11.68
N LEU A 378 13.71 -10.45 -11.56
CA LEU A 378 13.97 -9.69 -10.34
C LEU A 378 13.01 -10.12 -9.23
N ASN A 379 13.54 -10.61 -8.11
CA ASN A 379 12.74 -11.08 -6.98
C ASN A 379 13.08 -10.42 -5.64
N THR A 380 14.29 -9.86 -5.51
CA THR A 380 14.80 -9.21 -4.29
C THR A 380 15.37 -7.83 -4.59
N PHE A 381 15.59 -7.01 -3.57
CA PHE A 381 16.30 -5.74 -3.70
C PHE A 381 17.76 -5.96 -4.15
N ASP A 382 18.42 -7.04 -3.73
CA ASP A 382 19.78 -7.37 -4.19
C ASP A 382 19.87 -7.57 -5.71
N ASP A 383 18.86 -8.23 -6.29
CA ASP A 383 18.77 -8.38 -7.75
C ASP A 383 18.61 -7.02 -8.44
N LEU A 384 17.87 -6.08 -7.83
CA LEU A 384 17.68 -4.71 -8.32
C LEU A 384 19.00 -3.94 -8.38
N PHE A 385 19.80 -4.03 -7.31
CA PHE A 385 21.11 -3.35 -7.25
C PHE A 385 22.13 -3.98 -8.19
N ARG A 386 22.14 -5.31 -8.30
CA ARG A 386 23.04 -6.03 -9.22
C ARG A 386 22.79 -5.66 -10.67
N GLU A 387 21.53 -5.53 -11.07
CA GLU A 387 21.15 -5.12 -12.42
C GLU A 387 21.17 -3.60 -12.65
N LYS A 388 21.47 -2.80 -11.61
CA LYS A 388 21.49 -1.32 -11.66
C LYS A 388 20.23 -0.72 -12.29
N ARG A 389 19.07 -1.27 -11.94
CA ARG A 389 17.78 -0.79 -12.45
C ARG A 389 17.45 0.56 -11.85
N ILE A 390 17.01 1.50 -12.69
CA ILE A 390 16.69 2.86 -12.25
C ILE A 390 15.41 2.85 -11.41
N PHE A 391 15.52 3.29 -10.17
CA PHE A 391 14.42 3.47 -9.24
C PHE A 391 13.91 4.90 -9.32
N LEU A 392 12.71 5.10 -9.90
CA LEU A 392 12.15 6.42 -10.15
C LEU A 392 11.25 6.85 -8.98
N VAL A 393 11.60 7.97 -8.36
CA VAL A 393 10.89 8.53 -7.19
C VAL A 393 10.59 10.01 -7.36
N GLU A 394 9.61 10.51 -6.61
CA GLU A 394 9.37 11.95 -6.55
C GLU A 394 10.23 12.64 -5.47
N SER A 395 10.29 13.97 -5.50
CA SER A 395 11.12 14.75 -4.57
C SER A 395 10.79 14.52 -3.08
N PHE A 396 9.51 14.34 -2.72
CA PHE A 396 9.12 14.06 -1.34
C PHE A 396 9.59 12.67 -0.91
N ASP A 397 9.32 11.66 -1.72
CA ASP A 397 9.71 10.29 -1.45
C ASP A 397 11.24 10.11 -1.42
N ALA A 398 11.98 10.84 -2.27
CA ALA A 398 13.44 10.88 -2.23
C ALA A 398 13.98 11.38 -0.87
N ASN A 399 13.35 12.39 -0.28
CA ASN A 399 13.71 12.87 1.06
C ASN A 399 13.38 11.83 2.14
N VAL A 400 12.25 11.14 2.02
CA VAL A 400 11.87 10.06 2.95
C VAL A 400 12.89 8.92 2.85
N LEU A 401 13.24 8.49 1.64
CA LEU A 401 14.28 7.49 1.38
C LEU A 401 15.62 7.91 1.97
N HIS A 402 16.05 9.16 1.75
CA HIS A 402 17.30 9.67 2.32
C HIS A 402 17.32 9.56 3.85
N ASN A 403 16.22 9.91 4.52
CA ASN A 403 16.10 9.77 5.97
C ASN A 403 16.12 8.30 6.41
N MET A 404 15.40 7.41 5.72
CA MET A 404 15.41 5.97 6.02
C MET A 404 16.82 5.35 5.88
N ILE A 405 17.60 5.79 4.89
CA ILE A 405 18.98 5.34 4.70
C ILE A 405 19.87 5.87 5.82
N LYS A 406 19.73 7.16 6.17
CA LYS A 406 20.48 7.78 7.27
C LYS A 406 20.23 7.06 8.61
N GLU A 407 18.98 6.66 8.84
CA GLU A 407 18.56 5.90 10.03
C GLU A 407 18.88 4.40 9.94
N LYS A 408 19.47 3.93 8.83
CA LYS A 408 19.81 2.51 8.56
C LYS A 408 18.59 1.58 8.57
N ILE A 409 17.41 2.11 8.25
CA ILE A 409 16.17 1.34 8.10
C ILE A 409 16.20 0.55 6.79
N ILE A 410 16.75 1.17 5.74
CA ILE A 410 16.85 0.58 4.39
C ILE A 410 18.29 0.62 3.88
N GLN A 411 18.58 -0.25 2.91
CA GLN A 411 19.88 -0.44 2.29
C GLN A 411 20.38 0.84 1.60
N LYS A 412 21.67 1.17 1.78
CA LYS A 412 22.28 2.39 1.22
C LYS A 412 22.39 2.35 -0.31
N GLU A 413 22.36 1.15 -0.88
CA GLU A 413 22.49 0.83 -2.29
C GLU A 413 21.38 1.48 -3.12
N PHE A 414 20.22 1.78 -2.51
CA PHE A 414 19.15 2.53 -3.13
C PHE A 414 19.60 3.91 -3.64
N GLN A 415 20.55 4.58 -2.97
CA GLN A 415 21.05 5.89 -3.41
C GLN A 415 21.68 5.83 -4.81
N ASN A 416 22.33 4.71 -5.14
CA ASN A 416 23.07 4.55 -6.38
C ASN A 416 22.16 4.33 -7.60
N ILE A 417 20.90 3.93 -7.36
CA ILE A 417 19.94 3.61 -8.42
C ILE A 417 18.77 4.62 -8.50
N THR A 418 18.70 5.57 -7.57
CA THR A 418 17.57 6.49 -7.44
C THR A 418 17.67 7.62 -8.47
N GLN A 419 16.58 7.85 -9.21
CA GLN A 419 16.40 9.01 -10.07
C GLN A 419 15.17 9.80 -9.60
N VAL A 420 15.36 11.09 -9.33
CA VAL A 420 14.30 11.98 -8.84
C VAL A 420 13.63 12.70 -10.00
N THR A 421 12.30 12.71 -10.04
CA THR A 421 11.53 13.54 -10.97
C THR A 421 10.27 14.15 -10.31
N SER A 422 9.43 14.82 -11.09
CA SER A 422 8.16 15.39 -10.67
C SER A 422 7.10 14.32 -10.38
N ILE A 423 6.22 14.58 -9.41
CA ILE A 423 5.10 13.69 -9.06
C ILE A 423 4.21 13.35 -10.26
N LYS A 424 3.97 14.33 -11.14
CA LYS A 424 3.15 14.15 -12.35
C LYS A 424 3.78 13.16 -13.31
N GLU A 425 5.10 13.22 -13.49
CA GLU A 425 5.82 12.30 -14.36
C GLU A 425 5.88 10.89 -13.77
N VAL A 426 6.18 10.75 -12.47
CA VAL A 426 6.13 9.44 -11.77
C VAL A 426 4.75 8.80 -11.97
N PHE A 427 3.68 9.56 -11.75
CA PHE A 427 2.31 9.06 -11.89
C PHE A 427 2.02 8.65 -13.33
N LYS A 428 2.41 9.48 -14.32
CA LYS A 428 2.22 9.17 -15.74
C LYS A 428 2.95 7.89 -16.14
N LEU A 429 4.24 7.78 -15.83
CA LEU A 429 5.09 6.66 -16.22
C LEU A 429 4.65 5.35 -15.54
N ARG A 430 4.39 5.41 -14.23
CA ARG A 430 3.91 4.26 -13.45
C ARG A 430 2.56 3.75 -13.96
N LYS A 431 1.60 4.65 -14.15
CA LYS A 431 0.26 4.34 -14.69
C LYS A 431 0.33 3.79 -16.12
N SER A 432 1.28 4.27 -16.94
CA SER A 432 1.53 3.75 -18.29
C SER A 432 2.22 2.38 -18.33
N LEU A 433 2.67 1.86 -17.17
CA LEU A 433 3.46 0.63 -17.04
C LEU A 433 4.74 0.67 -17.89
N ASN A 434 5.49 1.76 -17.83
CA ASN A 434 6.76 1.89 -18.54
C ASN A 434 7.87 1.06 -17.85
N THR A 435 8.42 0.08 -18.58
CA THR A 435 9.38 -0.92 -18.08
C THR A 435 10.83 -0.43 -17.94
N SER A 436 11.14 0.80 -18.32
CA SER A 436 12.48 1.37 -18.16
C SER A 436 12.86 1.63 -16.69
N TYR A 437 11.86 1.75 -15.82
CA TYR A 437 12.04 2.12 -14.41
C TYR A 437 11.36 1.13 -13.46
N VAL A 438 11.81 1.16 -12.22
CA VAL A 438 11.16 0.56 -11.06
C VAL A 438 10.47 1.65 -10.27
N TYR A 439 9.28 1.36 -9.76
CA TYR A 439 8.48 2.35 -9.03
C TYR A 439 8.10 1.82 -7.66
N GLU A 440 7.97 2.72 -6.70
CA GLU A 440 7.34 2.45 -5.42
C GLU A 440 5.90 2.92 -5.41
N ALA A 441 5.08 2.20 -4.67
CA ALA A 441 3.74 2.61 -4.33
C ALA A 441 3.21 1.77 -3.17
N TYR A 442 2.17 2.30 -2.55
CA TYR A 442 1.34 1.54 -1.63
C TYR A 442 0.63 0.38 -2.34
N GLU A 443 0.35 -0.69 -1.59
CA GLU A 443 -0.26 -1.90 -2.12
C GLU A 443 -1.60 -1.68 -2.82
N ASP A 444 -2.40 -0.71 -2.36
CA ASP A 444 -3.69 -0.36 -2.98
C ASP A 444 -3.50 0.23 -4.38
N ARG A 445 -2.50 1.10 -4.54
CA ARG A 445 -2.17 1.71 -5.82
C ARG A 445 -1.51 0.74 -6.78
N ILE A 446 -0.56 -0.08 -6.31
CA ILE A 446 0.04 -1.13 -7.13
C ILE A 446 -1.06 -2.08 -7.62
N SER A 447 -1.95 -2.51 -6.74
CA SER A 447 -3.07 -3.38 -7.12
C SER A 447 -3.99 -2.73 -8.17
N PHE A 448 -4.24 -1.43 -8.04
CA PHE A 448 -5.01 -0.67 -9.03
C PHE A 448 -4.30 -0.57 -10.39
N GLU A 449 -3.03 -0.18 -10.42
CA GLU A 449 -2.29 -0.01 -11.67
C GLU A 449 -2.02 -1.35 -12.37
N LEU A 450 -1.71 -2.40 -11.61
CA LEU A 450 -1.52 -3.76 -12.13
C LEU A 450 -2.84 -4.45 -12.50
N LEU A 451 -4.01 -3.90 -12.15
CA LEU A 451 -5.28 -4.39 -12.68
C LEU A 451 -5.32 -4.33 -14.21
N GLN A 452 -4.60 -3.37 -14.81
CA GLN A 452 -4.45 -3.23 -16.26
C GLN A 452 -3.92 -4.51 -16.93
N GLN A 453 -3.10 -5.30 -16.25
CA GLN A 453 -2.50 -6.53 -16.80
C GLN A 453 -3.22 -7.82 -16.37
N LYS A 454 -4.39 -7.74 -15.74
CA LYS A 454 -5.15 -8.89 -15.22
C LYS A 454 -5.39 -10.00 -16.25
N TYR A 455 -5.58 -9.63 -17.51
CA TYR A 455 -5.88 -10.58 -18.60
C TYR A 455 -4.68 -10.84 -19.52
N LEU A 456 -3.49 -10.35 -19.18
CA LEU A 456 -2.29 -10.68 -19.93
C LEU A 456 -1.78 -12.07 -19.55
N ARG A 457 -1.40 -12.87 -20.55
CA ARG A 457 -0.73 -14.16 -20.33
C ARG A 457 0.61 -13.96 -19.63
N VAL A 458 1.37 -12.97 -20.08
CA VAL A 458 2.64 -12.55 -19.47
C VAL A 458 2.45 -11.13 -18.94
N PRO A 459 2.57 -10.90 -17.62
CA PRO A 459 2.42 -9.57 -17.07
C PRO A 459 3.57 -8.66 -17.51
N ILE A 460 3.35 -7.35 -17.48
CA ILE A 460 4.35 -6.32 -17.81
C ILE A 460 5.18 -5.99 -16.56
N PHE A 461 4.53 -6.00 -15.39
CA PHE A 461 5.14 -5.71 -14.10
C PHE A 461 4.80 -6.78 -13.06
N LYS A 462 5.63 -6.87 -12.03
CA LYS A 462 5.42 -7.72 -10.85
C LYS A 462 5.75 -6.92 -9.60
N THR A 463 4.99 -7.16 -8.54
CA THR A 463 5.29 -6.65 -7.20
C THR A 463 6.37 -7.52 -6.55
N LEU A 464 7.44 -6.89 -6.03
CA LEU A 464 8.41 -7.58 -5.18
C LEU A 464 7.76 -7.99 -3.85
N LYS A 465 8.19 -9.12 -3.29
CA LYS A 465 7.67 -9.62 -2.01
C LYS A 465 8.21 -8.86 -0.80
N GLU A 466 9.41 -8.28 -0.94
CA GLU A 466 10.06 -7.49 0.10
C GLU A 466 9.30 -6.19 0.34
N VAL A 467 8.95 -5.94 1.60
CA VAL A 467 8.24 -4.73 2.02
C VAL A 467 9.25 -3.60 2.12
N TYR A 468 8.94 -2.49 1.46
CA TYR A 468 9.77 -1.29 1.47
C TYR A 468 9.54 -0.43 2.73
N ASP A 469 8.26 -0.20 3.07
CA ASP A 469 7.83 0.56 4.26
C ASP A 469 6.41 0.09 4.67
N GLN A 470 6.00 0.35 5.91
CA GLN A 470 4.66 0.08 6.40
C GLN A 470 4.15 1.26 7.26
N ARG A 471 2.91 1.70 7.02
CA ARG A 471 2.32 2.85 7.73
C ARG A 471 0.89 2.61 8.20
N PRO A 472 0.49 3.16 9.36
CA PRO A 472 -0.92 3.13 9.77
C PRO A 472 -1.76 4.04 8.89
N VAL A 473 -2.93 3.55 8.48
CA VAL A 473 -3.93 4.31 7.74
C VAL A 473 -5.00 4.80 8.69
N PHE A 474 -5.26 6.11 8.63
CA PHE A 474 -6.30 6.81 9.37
C PHE A 474 -6.86 7.95 8.50
N VAL A 475 -8.02 8.47 8.86
CA VAL A 475 -8.53 9.73 8.32
C VAL A 475 -7.92 10.86 9.12
N ALA A 476 -7.27 11.80 8.42
CA ALA A 476 -6.79 13.03 9.04
C ALA A 476 -7.97 13.98 9.25
N LEU A 477 -8.10 14.47 10.48
CA LEU A 477 -9.20 15.29 10.97
C LEU A 477 -8.65 16.62 11.47
N ARG A 478 -9.30 17.72 11.15
CA ARG A 478 -8.96 19.03 11.73
C ARG A 478 -9.08 19.02 13.26
N HIS A 479 -8.23 19.79 13.93
CA HIS A 479 -8.30 20.01 15.37
C HIS A 479 -9.57 20.77 15.75
N GLY A 480 -10.19 20.43 16.89
CA GLY A 480 -11.43 21.07 17.33
C GLY A 480 -12.65 20.71 16.47
N LEU A 481 -12.63 19.57 15.78
CA LEU A 481 -13.81 19.05 15.10
C LEU A 481 -14.79 18.43 16.12
N PRO A 482 -16.06 18.88 16.18
CA PRO A 482 -17.01 18.39 17.17
C PRO A 482 -17.51 16.96 16.88
N TYR A 483 -17.50 16.53 15.62
CA TYR A 483 -18.06 15.23 15.20
C TYR A 483 -16.99 14.12 15.06
N VAL A 484 -15.83 14.24 15.71
CA VAL A 484 -14.76 13.22 15.63
C VAL A 484 -15.21 11.85 16.11
N GLU A 485 -15.99 11.79 17.20
CA GLU A 485 -16.54 10.51 17.69
C GLU A 485 -17.48 9.87 16.67
N LEU A 486 -18.32 10.67 16.01
CA LEU A 486 -19.24 10.22 14.98
C LEU A 486 -18.48 9.64 13.77
N VAL A 487 -17.38 10.29 13.38
CA VAL A 487 -16.46 9.76 12.36
C VAL A 487 -15.89 8.43 12.83
N ASN A 488 -15.28 8.37 14.00
CA ASN A 488 -14.67 7.15 14.54
C ASN A 488 -15.64 5.96 14.61
N ASP A 489 -16.88 6.20 15.04
CA ASP A 489 -17.95 5.20 15.04
C ASP A 489 -18.33 4.73 13.64
N TYR A 490 -18.45 5.65 12.69
CA TYR A 490 -18.72 5.35 11.29
C TYR A 490 -17.61 4.51 10.65
N LEU A 491 -16.36 4.90 10.88
CA LEU A 491 -15.17 4.21 10.37
C LEU A 491 -15.12 2.77 10.91
N ARG A 492 -15.36 2.59 12.22
CA ARG A 492 -15.44 1.26 12.85
C ARG A 492 -16.51 0.39 12.20
N ARG A 493 -17.74 0.89 12.07
CA ARG A 493 -18.85 0.15 11.44
C ARG A 493 -18.57 -0.18 9.98
N THR A 494 -17.95 0.72 9.23
CA THR A 494 -17.60 0.53 7.82
C THR A 494 -16.55 -0.57 7.65
N TRP A 495 -15.62 -0.67 8.60
CA TRP A 495 -14.64 -1.74 8.65
C TRP A 495 -15.27 -3.08 9.02
N GLU A 496 -16.01 -3.15 10.13
CA GLU A 496 -16.64 -4.37 10.64
C GLU A 496 -17.65 -4.98 9.66
N SER A 497 -18.37 -4.14 8.91
CA SER A 497 -19.33 -4.60 7.89
C SER A 497 -18.70 -5.04 6.57
N GLY A 498 -17.39 -4.83 6.37
CA GLY A 498 -16.71 -5.12 5.10
C GLY A 498 -17.02 -4.15 3.96
N ILE A 499 -17.77 -3.06 4.22
CA ILE A 499 -18.05 -2.01 3.21
C ILE A 499 -16.74 -1.44 2.65
N TRP A 500 -15.70 -1.33 3.48
CA TRP A 500 -14.37 -0.89 3.05
C TRP A 500 -13.82 -1.69 1.85
N LEU A 501 -13.86 -3.03 1.93
CA LEU A 501 -13.37 -3.91 0.86
C LEU A 501 -14.18 -3.75 -0.42
N LYS A 502 -15.50 -3.56 -0.28
CA LYS A 502 -16.38 -3.26 -1.40
C LYS A 502 -16.02 -1.92 -2.06
N LEU A 503 -15.80 -0.86 -1.28
CA LEU A 503 -15.41 0.45 -1.82
C LEU A 503 -14.10 0.39 -2.61
N GLN A 504 -13.10 -0.35 -2.13
CA GLN A 504 -11.84 -0.57 -2.85
C GLN A 504 -12.05 -1.31 -4.17
N LYS A 505 -12.83 -2.40 -4.17
CA LYS A 505 -13.15 -3.16 -5.39
C LYS A 505 -13.92 -2.30 -6.40
N ASP A 506 -14.91 -1.55 -5.94
CA ASP A 506 -15.72 -0.68 -6.81
C ASP A 506 -14.87 0.44 -7.42
N ALA A 507 -13.97 1.07 -6.64
CA ALA A 507 -13.03 2.08 -7.13
C ALA A 507 -12.10 1.55 -8.22
N ASN A 508 -11.65 0.30 -8.10
CA ASN A 508 -10.83 -0.36 -9.11
C ASN A 508 -11.56 -0.51 -10.46
N PHE A 509 -12.81 -0.97 -10.43
CA PHE A 509 -13.63 -1.09 -11.65
C PHE A 509 -14.06 0.27 -12.21
N GLU A 510 -14.31 1.25 -11.34
CA GLU A 510 -14.59 2.62 -11.76
C GLU A 510 -13.39 3.27 -12.45
N GLY A 511 -12.15 2.95 -12.02
CA GLY A 511 -10.95 3.34 -12.74
C GLY A 511 -10.89 2.77 -14.16
N ILE A 512 -11.40 1.55 -14.39
CA ILE A 512 -11.49 0.96 -15.73
C ILE A 512 -12.60 1.62 -16.56
N SER A 513 -13.78 1.82 -15.97
CA SER A 513 -14.94 2.34 -16.70
C SER A 513 -14.83 3.84 -17.02
N SER A 514 -14.12 4.60 -16.18
CA SER A 514 -13.80 6.01 -16.40
C SER A 514 -12.71 6.23 -17.45
N GLY A 515 -11.95 5.19 -17.80
CA GLY A 515 -10.78 5.30 -18.66
C GLY A 515 -9.54 5.84 -17.94
N GLU A 516 -9.59 5.97 -16.61
CA GLU A 516 -8.39 6.25 -15.82
C GLU A 516 -7.33 5.18 -16.12
N ILE A 517 -7.67 3.91 -15.98
CA ILE A 517 -6.82 2.79 -16.39
C ILE A 517 -7.55 1.95 -17.44
N SER A 518 -6.81 1.20 -18.24
CA SER A 518 -7.39 0.32 -19.27
C SER A 518 -6.74 -1.04 -19.25
N PHE A 519 -7.53 -2.10 -19.45
CA PHE A 519 -6.97 -3.43 -19.65
C PHE A 519 -6.05 -3.45 -20.86
N ARG A 520 -4.81 -3.88 -20.64
CA ARG A 520 -3.84 -4.10 -21.69
C ARG A 520 -4.26 -5.33 -22.47
N LYS A 521 -4.27 -5.20 -23.79
CA LYS A 521 -4.55 -6.31 -24.69
C LYS A 521 -3.27 -7.10 -24.89
N SER A 522 -3.37 -8.41 -24.71
CA SER A 522 -2.26 -9.28 -25.07
C SER A 522 -2.14 -9.31 -26.59
N LYS A 523 -0.93 -9.11 -27.12
CA LYS A 523 -0.63 -9.39 -28.53
C LYS A 523 -0.60 -10.90 -28.83
N SER A 524 -0.77 -11.76 -27.82
CA SER A 524 -0.50 -13.20 -27.89
C SER A 524 -1.62 -14.08 -28.46
N TRP A 525 -2.74 -13.52 -28.94
CA TRP A 525 -3.78 -14.31 -29.62
C TRP A 525 -3.50 -14.48 -31.12
N GLU A 526 -2.54 -13.73 -31.66
CA GLU A 526 -1.99 -14.00 -32.97
C GLU A 526 -1.01 -15.17 -32.84
N ILE A 527 -1.25 -16.24 -33.60
CA ILE A 527 -0.29 -17.33 -33.79
C ILE A 527 1.03 -16.67 -34.17
N GLN A 528 2.01 -16.67 -33.25
CA GLN A 528 3.33 -16.14 -33.57
C GLN A 528 4.01 -17.13 -34.51
N VAL A 529 3.90 -16.85 -35.80
CA VAL A 529 4.65 -17.55 -36.84
C VAL A 529 6.14 -17.36 -36.56
N PHE A 530 6.93 -18.42 -36.72
CA PHE A 530 8.38 -18.32 -36.57
C PHE A 530 8.93 -17.34 -37.62
N ASP A 531 9.31 -16.17 -37.14
CA ASP A 531 9.93 -15.13 -37.96
C ASP A 531 11.28 -15.58 -38.54
N LYS A 532 11.72 -14.96 -39.64
CA LYS A 532 13.01 -15.24 -40.29
C LYS A 532 14.18 -15.17 -39.29
N ASP A 533 14.09 -14.26 -38.32
CA ASP A 533 15.04 -14.10 -37.23
C ASP A 533 15.27 -15.37 -36.41
N PHE A 534 14.26 -16.23 -36.29
CA PHE A 534 14.38 -17.51 -35.62
C PHE A 534 15.36 -18.44 -36.37
N TYR A 535 15.30 -18.45 -37.69
CA TYR A 535 16.05 -19.37 -38.53
C TYR A 535 17.46 -18.86 -38.88
N PHE A 536 17.77 -17.57 -38.71
CA PHE A 536 19.10 -17.03 -39.02
C PHE A 536 20.23 -17.77 -38.33
N PHE A 537 20.05 -18.19 -37.08
CA PHE A 537 21.06 -18.94 -36.36
C PHE A 537 21.40 -20.27 -37.06
N ALA A 538 20.38 -21.01 -37.51
CA ALA A 538 20.56 -22.26 -38.24
C ALA A 538 21.24 -22.02 -39.61
N TYR A 539 20.85 -20.97 -40.33
CA TYR A 539 21.49 -20.61 -41.60
C TYR A 539 22.95 -20.18 -41.43
N ILE A 540 23.28 -19.42 -40.39
CA ILE A 540 24.66 -19.02 -40.09
C ILE A 540 25.51 -20.26 -39.80
N LEU A 541 25.00 -21.19 -38.97
CA LEU A 541 25.70 -22.46 -38.70
C LEU A 541 25.92 -23.29 -39.98
N LEU A 542 24.92 -23.33 -40.87
CA LEU A 542 25.03 -24.02 -42.14
C LEU A 542 26.11 -23.42 -43.05
N VAL A 543 26.10 -22.09 -43.21
CA VAL A 543 27.10 -21.36 -44.02
C VAL A 543 28.50 -21.54 -43.45
N LEU A 544 28.67 -21.44 -42.14
CA LEU A 544 29.94 -21.72 -41.47
C LEU A 544 30.41 -23.15 -41.72
N GLY A 545 29.49 -24.12 -41.66
CA GLY A 545 29.77 -25.53 -41.99
C GLY A 545 30.25 -25.72 -43.43
N TRP A 546 29.59 -25.09 -44.40
CA TRP A 546 30.01 -25.14 -45.81
C TRP A 546 31.36 -24.48 -46.04
N LEU A 547 31.62 -23.33 -45.42
CA LEU A 547 32.90 -22.65 -45.51
C LEU A 547 34.03 -23.50 -44.92
N ALA A 548 33.82 -24.09 -43.74
CA ALA A 548 34.79 -24.99 -43.12
C ALA A 548 35.06 -26.21 -44.01
N GLY A 549 34.01 -26.83 -44.56
CA GLY A 549 34.14 -27.94 -45.51
C GLY A 549 34.92 -27.56 -46.76
N ALA A 550 34.65 -26.39 -47.34
CA ALA A 550 35.36 -25.87 -48.52
C ALA A 550 36.85 -25.61 -48.22
N ILE A 551 37.17 -25.04 -47.06
CA ILE A 551 38.55 -24.81 -46.62
C ILE A 551 39.29 -26.14 -46.48
N VAL A 552 38.69 -27.14 -45.82
CA VAL A 552 39.31 -28.47 -45.66
C VAL A 552 39.56 -29.13 -47.02
N PHE A 553 38.59 -29.04 -47.94
CA PHE A 553 38.75 -29.58 -49.29
C PHE A 553 39.89 -28.90 -50.07
N LEU A 554 40.00 -27.57 -49.99
CA LEU A 554 41.09 -26.82 -50.62
C LEU A 554 42.45 -27.20 -50.01
N LEU A 555 42.53 -27.33 -48.69
CA LEU A 555 43.75 -27.77 -48.00
C LEU A 555 44.15 -29.19 -48.39
N GLU A 556 43.18 -30.12 -48.46
CA GLU A 556 43.44 -31.49 -48.91
C GLU A 556 43.99 -31.51 -50.33
N LYS A 557 43.41 -30.70 -51.23
CA LYS A 557 43.89 -30.57 -52.61
C LYS A 557 45.32 -30.03 -52.67
N ILE A 558 45.61 -28.95 -51.95
CA ILE A 558 46.96 -28.35 -51.91
C ILE A 558 47.98 -29.34 -51.34
N PHE A 559 47.63 -30.06 -50.27
CA PHE A 559 48.52 -31.05 -49.65
C PHE A 559 48.78 -32.24 -50.59
N ARG A 560 47.78 -32.67 -51.35
CA ARG A 560 47.88 -33.77 -52.31
C ARG A 560 48.67 -33.40 -53.56
N ASP A 561 48.59 -32.14 -53.98
CA ASP A 561 49.40 -31.60 -55.08
C ASP A 561 50.86 -31.41 -54.65
N CYS A 562 51.12 -31.00 -53.40
CA CYS A 562 52.48 -30.85 -52.83
C CYS A 562 53.20 -32.18 -52.57
N ASN A 563 52.47 -33.28 -52.34
CA ASN A 563 53.04 -34.63 -52.19
C ASN A 563 53.25 -35.34 -53.55
N ARG A 564 52.84 -34.73 -54.67
CA ARG A 564 53.00 -35.26 -56.03
C ARG A 564 54.12 -34.57 -56.83
N SER A 565 54.67 -33.45 -56.36
CA SER A 565 55.93 -32.86 -56.83
C SER A 565 57.10 -33.37 -56.00
#